data_AF-A0A2Z7BXH0-F1
#
_entry.id   AF-A0A2Z7BXH0-F1
#
_cell.length_a   1.000
_cell.length_b   1.000
_cell.length_c   1.000
_cell.angle_alpha   90.00
_cell.angle_beta   90.00
_cell.angle_gamma   90.00
#
_symmetry.space_group_name_H-M   'P 1'
#
loop_
_entity.id
_entity.type
_entity.pdbx_description
1 polymer ?
#
loop_
_entity_poly.entity_id
_entity_poly.type
_entity_poly.pdbx_seq_one_letter_code
_entity_poly.pdbx_strand_id
1 'polypeptide(L)'
;MAGSTVSLKLLIDGQSKRVLFAEASKETVDFLFSILSLPVATIINLLRKQGMVGSLANLYESIENLNESYIQPNQTKDAILKPRPPVGTFSLRLLLTDVAEANKRFYRCGQHCGYGFSDNSKTICPACNKLMTTAVQYVSPQQEQASTEGGFVKGVVTYMILDNLVVKPMSTISCIALLNDFNVKEVGALQEKEVKLGADEATKLLKASLQSEKVLTNVFLKI
;
A
#
# COMPACT_ATOMS: atom_id res chain seq x y z
N MET A 1 14.65 14.43 -1.38
CA MET A 1 13.61 14.42 -0.33
C MET A 1 14.19 13.68 0.86
N ALA A 2 14.14 14.24 2.08
CA ALA A 2 14.62 13.53 3.27
C ALA A 2 13.79 12.24 3.42
N GLY A 3 14.44 11.08 3.33
CA GLY A 3 13.75 9.79 3.45
C GLY A 3 13.17 9.68 4.84
N SER A 4 11.83 9.73 4.96
CA SER A 4 11.14 9.43 6.20
C SER A 4 11.50 8.01 6.60
N THR A 5 12.23 7.88 7.70
CA THR A 5 12.67 6.60 8.23
C THR A 5 11.78 6.28 9.42
N VAL A 6 11.16 5.10 9.42
CA VAL A 6 10.31 4.64 10.52
C VAL A 6 10.98 3.50 11.27
N SER A 7 10.75 3.39 12.58
CA SER A 7 11.29 2.28 13.39
C SER A 7 10.29 1.14 13.52
N LEU A 8 10.84 -0.08 13.56
CA LEU A 8 10.12 -1.33 13.77
C LEU A 8 10.81 -2.07 14.90
N LYS A 9 10.04 -2.65 15.83
CA LYS A 9 10.59 -3.54 16.85
C LYS A 9 10.30 -4.97 16.47
N LEU A 10 11.34 -5.75 16.21
CA LEU A 10 11.24 -7.15 15.83
C LEU A 10 11.33 -8.02 17.08
N LEU A 11 10.44 -9.01 17.18
CA LEU A 11 10.59 -10.13 18.09
C LEU A 11 11.16 -11.32 17.32
N ILE A 12 12.35 -11.77 17.71
CA ILE A 12 13.16 -12.75 16.99
C ILE A 12 13.30 -14.01 17.84
N ASP A 13 13.07 -15.16 17.20
CA ASP A 13 13.50 -16.44 17.74
C ASP A 13 14.93 -16.71 17.27
N GLY A 14 15.89 -16.57 18.20
CA GLY A 14 17.30 -16.77 17.94
C GLY A 14 17.67 -18.23 17.63
N GLN A 15 16.89 -19.20 18.11
CA GLN A 15 17.15 -20.62 17.85
C GLN A 15 16.80 -21.00 16.41
N SER A 16 15.63 -20.56 15.95
CA SER A 16 15.19 -20.80 14.56
C SER A 16 15.63 -19.72 13.57
N LYS A 17 16.36 -18.70 14.03
CA LYS A 17 16.86 -17.54 13.26
C LYS A 17 15.78 -16.90 12.39
N ARG A 18 14.60 -16.66 12.97
CA ARG A 18 13.46 -16.04 12.27
C ARG A 18 12.83 -14.93 13.08
N VAL A 19 12.23 -13.97 12.39
CA VAL A 19 11.31 -12.99 12.97
C VAL A 19 9.98 -13.69 13.23
N LEU A 20 9.43 -13.56 14.44
CA LEU A 20 8.08 -14.04 14.76
C LEU A 20 7.04 -13.00 14.32
N PHE A 21 7.24 -11.77 14.76
CA PHE A 21 6.48 -10.61 14.31
C PHE A 21 7.27 -9.31 14.58
N ALA A 22 6.81 -8.22 13.97
CA ALA A 22 7.22 -6.86 14.25
C ALA A 22 6.08 -6.06 14.87
N GLU A 23 6.39 -5.28 15.89
CA GLU A 23 5.57 -4.17 16.35
C GLU A 23 5.84 -2.95 15.45
N ALA A 24 4.76 -2.37 14.93
CA ALA A 24 4.83 -1.34 13.90
C ALA A 24 3.85 -0.20 14.15
N SER A 25 4.27 1.01 13.79
CA SER A 25 3.44 2.21 13.79
C SER A 25 2.49 2.24 12.59
N LYS A 26 1.51 3.14 12.68
CA LYS A 26 0.60 3.47 11.57
C LYS A 26 1.34 3.76 10.27
N GLU A 27 2.39 4.57 10.30
CA GLU A 27 3.11 5.01 9.09
C GLU A 27 3.70 3.81 8.34
N THR A 28 4.17 2.81 9.08
CA THR A 28 4.72 1.58 8.49
C THR A 28 3.61 0.73 7.86
N VAL A 29 2.45 0.63 8.52
CA VAL A 29 1.30 -0.11 8.00
C VAL A 29 0.70 0.58 6.78
N ASP A 30 0.54 1.90 6.82
CA ASP A 30 0.08 2.70 5.69
C ASP A 30 1.03 2.54 4.49
N PHE A 31 2.35 2.52 4.73
CA PHE A 31 3.32 2.19 3.70
C PHE A 31 3.09 0.78 3.11
N LEU A 32 2.95 -0.26 3.94
CA LEU A 32 2.73 -1.63 3.44
C LEU A 32 1.43 -1.75 2.65
N PHE A 33 0.34 -1.13 3.12
CA PHE A 33 -0.93 -1.12 2.39
C PHE A 33 -0.85 -0.27 1.12
N SER A 34 -0.03 0.78 1.07
CA SER A 34 0.18 1.55 -0.15
C SER A 34 0.82 0.72 -1.29
N ILE A 35 1.54 -0.37 -0.97
CA ILE A 35 2.06 -1.30 -2.00
C ILE A 35 0.91 -1.90 -2.83
N LEU A 36 -0.24 -2.11 -2.21
CA LEU A 36 -1.45 -2.62 -2.87
C LEU A 36 -2.21 -1.55 -3.66
N SER A 37 -1.93 -0.26 -3.46
CA SER A 37 -2.52 0.80 -4.30
C SER A 37 -2.00 0.76 -5.75
N LEU A 38 -0.87 0.09 -5.97
CA LEU A 38 -0.42 -0.30 -7.30
C LEU A 38 -1.40 -1.33 -7.88
N PRO A 39 -1.48 -1.50 -9.21
CA PRO A 39 -2.28 -2.55 -9.84
C PRO A 39 -1.90 -3.99 -9.41
N VAL A 40 -0.94 -4.14 -8.48
CA VAL A 40 -0.72 -5.32 -7.64
C VAL A 40 -2.01 -5.81 -6.98
N ALA A 41 -2.83 -4.95 -6.36
CA ALA A 41 -4.10 -5.41 -5.77
C ALA A 41 -5.03 -6.00 -6.82
N THR A 42 -5.08 -5.39 -8.00
CA THR A 42 -5.83 -5.92 -9.14
C THR A 42 -5.29 -7.29 -9.57
N ILE A 43 -3.96 -7.47 -9.64
CA ILE A 43 -3.34 -8.75 -9.98
C ILE A 43 -3.67 -9.82 -8.93
N ILE A 44 -3.57 -9.50 -7.64
CA ILE A 44 -3.92 -10.42 -6.53
C ILE A 44 -5.38 -10.86 -6.63
N ASN A 45 -6.29 -9.91 -6.85
CA ASN A 45 -7.72 -10.17 -6.98
C ASN A 45 -8.02 -11.05 -8.22
N LEU A 46 -7.35 -10.78 -9.35
CA LEU A 46 -7.51 -11.57 -10.58
C LEU A 46 -7.00 -13.00 -10.43
N LEU A 47 -5.84 -13.18 -9.79
CA LEU A 47 -5.25 -14.49 -9.57
C LEU A 47 -5.95 -15.30 -8.46
N ARG A 48 -6.87 -14.67 -7.70
CA ARG A 48 -7.60 -15.31 -6.58
C ARG A 48 -6.67 -16.09 -5.66
N LYS A 49 -5.45 -15.55 -5.42
CA LYS A 49 -4.35 -16.18 -4.65
C LYS A 49 -3.73 -17.44 -5.28
N GLN A 50 -4.36 -18.06 -6.28
CA GLN A 50 -3.84 -19.24 -6.95
C GLN A 50 -2.65 -18.85 -7.84
N GLY A 51 -1.48 -19.43 -7.57
CA GLY A 51 -0.25 -19.16 -8.32
C GLY A 51 0.49 -17.88 -7.93
N MET A 52 0.07 -17.18 -6.87
CA MET A 52 0.86 -16.10 -6.29
C MET A 52 1.99 -16.65 -5.43
N VAL A 53 3.20 -16.20 -5.72
CA VAL A 53 4.40 -16.46 -4.89
C VAL A 53 4.67 -15.24 -4.03
N GLY A 54 5.01 -15.45 -2.76
CA GLY A 54 5.33 -14.38 -1.81
C GLY A 54 4.19 -14.04 -0.84
N SER A 55 4.23 -12.84 -0.28
CA SER A 55 3.40 -12.42 0.87
C SER A 55 2.43 -11.28 0.57
N LEU A 56 2.42 -10.75 -0.66
CA LEU A 56 1.50 -9.65 -1.01
C LEU A 56 0.02 -10.06 -0.93
N ALA A 57 -0.30 -11.33 -1.19
CA ALA A 57 -1.65 -11.87 -0.97
C ALA A 57 -2.07 -11.75 0.51
N ASN A 58 -1.14 -11.94 1.45
CA ASN A 58 -1.42 -11.82 2.89
C ASN A 58 -1.71 -10.37 3.29
N LEU A 59 -1.05 -9.38 2.68
CA LEU A 59 -1.38 -7.96 2.87
C LEU A 59 -2.80 -7.66 2.39
N TYR A 60 -3.18 -8.20 1.23
CA TYR A 60 -4.51 -8.00 0.66
C TYR A 60 -5.58 -8.58 1.60
N GLU A 61 -5.39 -9.81 2.07
CA GLU A 61 -6.25 -10.45 3.06
C GLU A 61 -6.31 -9.70 4.39
N SER A 62 -5.20 -9.09 4.80
CA SER A 62 -5.15 -8.31 6.04
C SER A 62 -6.10 -7.12 5.96
N ILE A 63 -6.14 -6.41 4.83
CA ILE A 63 -7.10 -5.32 4.63
C ILE A 63 -8.54 -5.84 4.53
N GLU A 64 -8.78 -6.95 3.83
CA GLU A 64 -10.12 -7.56 3.74
C GLU A 64 -10.68 -7.90 5.12
N ASN A 65 -9.85 -8.48 6.00
CA ASN A 65 -10.25 -8.94 7.33
C ASN A 65 -10.14 -7.86 8.43
N LEU A 66 -9.52 -6.71 8.16
CA LEU A 66 -9.37 -5.63 9.14
C LEU A 66 -10.74 -5.05 9.52
N ASN A 67 -11.04 -4.88 10.81
CA ASN A 67 -12.30 -4.25 11.22
C ASN A 67 -12.34 -2.77 10.80
N GLU A 68 -13.49 -2.28 10.34
CA GLU A 68 -13.68 -0.87 9.95
C GLU A 68 -13.37 0.11 11.09
N SER A 69 -13.47 -0.34 12.35
CA SER A 69 -13.07 0.45 13.52
C SER A 69 -11.58 0.85 13.52
N TYR A 70 -10.72 0.16 12.78
CA TYR A 70 -9.29 0.48 12.63
C TYR A 70 -8.95 1.29 11.38
N ILE A 71 -9.93 1.53 10.51
CA ILE A 71 -9.79 2.30 9.27
C ILE A 71 -10.16 3.76 9.56
N GLN A 72 -9.49 4.71 8.91
CA GLN A 72 -9.84 6.12 9.04
C GLN A 72 -11.26 6.38 8.48
N PRO A 73 -12.06 7.28 9.09
CA PRO A 73 -13.48 7.47 8.72
C PRO A 73 -13.73 7.85 7.26
N ASN A 74 -12.75 8.47 6.61
CA ASN A 74 -12.80 8.91 5.21
C ASN A 74 -12.15 7.90 4.23
N GLN A 75 -11.76 6.72 4.71
CA GLN A 75 -11.12 5.68 3.93
C GLN A 75 -12.04 4.47 3.81
N THR A 76 -11.97 3.79 2.67
CA THR A 76 -12.69 2.54 2.44
C THR A 76 -11.71 1.47 1.99
N LYS A 77 -11.95 0.21 2.38
CA LYS A 77 -11.12 -0.92 1.94
C LYS A 77 -11.00 -1.01 0.42
N ASP A 78 -12.11 -0.73 -0.27
CA ASP A 78 -12.17 -0.72 -1.73
C ASP A 78 -11.22 0.31 -2.37
N ALA A 79 -10.87 1.40 -1.68
CA ALA A 79 -9.92 2.38 -2.19
C ALA A 79 -8.52 1.77 -2.44
N ILE A 80 -8.12 0.78 -1.64
CA ILE A 80 -6.83 0.07 -1.79
C ILE A 80 -7.01 -1.25 -2.54
N LEU A 81 -8.07 -2.02 -2.24
CA LEU A 81 -8.27 -3.36 -2.82
C LEU A 81 -8.77 -3.31 -4.27
N LYS A 82 -9.48 -2.25 -4.65
CA LYS A 82 -10.05 -2.05 -5.99
C LYS A 82 -9.63 -0.68 -6.51
N PRO A 83 -8.32 -0.46 -6.76
CA PRO A 83 -7.84 0.83 -7.21
C PRO A 83 -8.55 1.19 -8.52
N ARG A 84 -9.26 2.31 -8.53
CA ARG A 84 -9.88 2.82 -9.75
C ARG A 84 -8.78 3.35 -10.65
N PRO A 85 -8.71 2.91 -11.92
CA PRO A 85 -7.77 3.52 -12.84
C PRO A 85 -8.10 5.01 -12.99
N PRO A 86 -7.10 5.90 -13.06
CA PRO A 86 -7.37 7.29 -13.38
C PRO A 86 -8.12 7.37 -14.72
N VAL A 87 -9.17 8.19 -14.74
CA VAL A 87 -10.01 8.40 -15.93
C VAL A 87 -9.12 8.77 -17.12
N GLY A 88 -9.20 8.00 -18.20
CA GLY A 88 -8.52 8.28 -19.47
C GLY A 88 -7.23 7.51 -19.75
N THR A 89 -6.83 6.50 -18.98
CA THR A 89 -5.65 5.68 -19.32
C THR A 89 -5.95 4.18 -19.28
N PHE A 90 -6.38 3.62 -20.41
CA PHE A 90 -6.38 2.17 -20.68
C PHE A 90 -4.99 1.67 -21.12
N SER A 91 -3.93 2.19 -20.52
CA SER A 91 -2.59 1.64 -20.66
C SER A 91 -2.12 1.27 -19.27
N LEU A 92 -1.82 -0.01 -19.06
CA LEU A 92 -1.07 -0.49 -17.91
C LEU A 92 0.29 0.24 -17.87
N ARG A 93 0.34 1.49 -17.39
CA ARG A 93 1.57 2.16 -16.97
C ARG A 93 1.92 1.66 -15.57
N LEU A 94 2.09 0.34 -15.47
CA LEU A 94 2.22 -0.41 -14.24
C LEU A 94 3.51 -0.11 -13.46
N LEU A 95 4.44 0.70 -13.98
CA LEU A 95 5.83 0.74 -13.49
C LEU A 95 6.52 2.11 -13.59
N LEU A 96 5.82 3.21 -13.89
CA LEU A 96 6.47 4.52 -13.94
C LEU A 96 5.81 5.46 -12.95
N THR A 97 6.26 5.35 -11.70
CA THR A 97 6.42 6.48 -10.78
C THR A 97 7.36 7.50 -11.43
N ASP A 98 6.86 8.20 -12.45
CA ASP A 98 7.06 9.63 -12.52
C ASP A 98 5.76 10.23 -12.02
N VAL A 99 5.62 10.31 -10.70
CA VAL A 99 4.84 11.37 -10.07
C VAL A 99 5.66 12.66 -10.22
N ALA A 100 6.01 13.01 -11.45
CA ALA A 100 5.87 14.39 -11.81
C ALA A 100 4.36 14.59 -11.81
N GLU A 101 3.89 15.62 -11.13
CA GLU A 101 2.69 16.33 -11.57
C GLU A 101 2.95 16.78 -13.01
N ALA A 102 2.89 15.84 -13.96
CA ALA A 102 2.72 16.16 -15.35
C ALA A 102 1.37 16.84 -15.35
N ASN A 103 1.39 18.17 -15.33
CA ASN A 103 0.25 19.06 -15.55
C ASN A 103 -0.58 18.46 -16.67
N LYS A 104 -1.52 17.58 -16.32
CA LYS A 104 -2.23 16.76 -17.30
C LYS A 104 -3.26 17.71 -17.88
N ARG A 105 -2.87 18.34 -18.99
CA ARG A 105 -3.69 19.33 -19.66
C ARG A 105 -4.82 18.59 -20.34
N PHE A 106 -6.03 18.94 -19.95
CA PHE A 106 -7.19 18.55 -20.69
C PHE A 106 -7.49 19.65 -21.71
N TYR A 107 -8.12 19.28 -22.81
CA TYR A 107 -8.48 20.16 -23.89
C TYR A 107 -9.96 20.01 -24.17
N ARG A 108 -10.63 21.12 -24.44
CA ARG A 108 -12.00 21.17 -24.91
C ARG A 108 -12.08 21.74 -26.31
N CYS A 109 -13.25 21.58 -26.93
CA CYS A 109 -13.53 22.26 -28.18
C CYS A 109 -13.58 23.79 -27.98
N GLY A 110 -12.79 24.54 -28.74
CA GLY A 110 -12.80 26.00 -28.70
C GLY A 110 -14.07 26.64 -29.26
N GLN A 111 -14.96 25.86 -29.87
CA GLN A 111 -16.28 26.31 -30.32
C GLN A 111 -17.37 26.07 -29.27
N HIS A 112 -17.00 25.65 -28.05
CA HIS A 112 -17.93 25.45 -26.94
C HIS A 112 -19.12 24.56 -27.28
N CYS A 113 -18.92 23.51 -28.09
CA CYS A 113 -20.00 22.63 -28.56
C CYS A 113 -20.71 21.82 -27.45
N GLY A 114 -20.37 22.00 -26.17
CA GLY A 114 -20.92 21.23 -25.06
C GLY A 114 -20.44 19.78 -24.99
N TYR A 115 -19.48 19.38 -25.82
CA TYR A 115 -18.85 18.06 -25.78
C TYR A 115 -17.80 18.00 -24.66
N GLY A 116 -17.47 16.78 -24.23
CA GLY A 116 -16.52 16.50 -23.16
C GLY A 116 -15.09 17.02 -23.42
N PHE A 117 -14.15 16.57 -22.59
CA PHE A 117 -12.74 16.95 -22.66
C PHE A 117 -11.88 15.79 -23.21
N SER A 118 -10.73 16.12 -23.78
CA SER A 118 -9.70 15.16 -24.22
C SER A 118 -8.38 15.47 -23.54
N ASP A 119 -7.53 14.48 -23.35
CA ASP A 119 -6.14 14.65 -22.90
C ASP A 119 -5.16 14.89 -24.07
N ASN A 120 -5.66 14.98 -25.31
CA ASN A 120 -4.88 15.22 -26.51
C ASN A 120 -5.44 16.39 -27.32
N SER A 121 -4.61 17.41 -27.58
CA SER A 121 -5.01 18.61 -28.34
C SER A 121 -5.31 18.35 -29.82
N LYS A 122 -4.92 17.17 -30.33
CA LYS A 122 -5.16 16.72 -31.71
C LYS A 122 -6.49 15.96 -31.87
N THR A 123 -7.23 15.76 -30.78
CA THR A 123 -8.53 15.07 -30.84
C THR A 123 -9.54 15.91 -31.60
N ILE A 124 -10.28 15.27 -32.51
CA ILE A 124 -11.33 15.89 -33.30
C ILE A 124 -12.61 15.92 -32.48
N CYS A 125 -13.22 17.10 -32.34
CA CYS A 125 -14.50 17.25 -31.67
C CYS A 125 -15.61 16.57 -32.50
N PRO A 126 -16.38 15.63 -31.94
CA PRO A 126 -17.42 14.91 -32.68
C PRO A 126 -18.57 15.79 -33.21
N ALA A 127 -18.77 16.98 -32.64
CA ALA A 127 -19.83 17.90 -33.05
C ALA A 127 -19.51 18.70 -34.31
N CYS A 128 -18.30 19.25 -34.34
CA CYS A 128 -17.93 20.30 -35.29
C CYS A 128 -16.72 19.93 -36.15
N ASN A 129 -16.17 18.72 -35.96
CA ASN A 129 -14.99 18.20 -36.64
C ASN A 129 -13.74 19.10 -36.55
N LYS A 130 -13.69 20.04 -35.59
CA LYS A 130 -12.51 20.85 -35.31
C LYS A 130 -11.67 20.25 -34.20
N LEU A 131 -10.38 20.57 -34.19
CA LEU A 131 -9.45 20.15 -33.15
C LEU A 131 -9.83 20.74 -31.78
N MET A 132 -9.72 19.90 -30.75
CA MET A 132 -9.91 20.29 -29.36
C MET A 132 -8.61 20.92 -28.82
N THR A 133 -8.39 22.21 -29.06
CA THR A 133 -7.13 22.88 -28.70
C THR A 133 -7.19 23.75 -27.43
N THR A 134 -8.39 23.99 -26.89
CA THR A 134 -8.57 24.89 -25.74
C THR A 134 -8.22 24.18 -24.45
N ALA A 135 -7.08 24.50 -23.84
CA ALA A 135 -6.67 23.91 -22.57
C ALA A 135 -7.67 24.25 -21.45
N VAL A 136 -7.97 23.26 -20.60
CA VAL A 136 -8.73 23.41 -19.37
C VAL A 136 -7.92 22.84 -18.21
N GLN A 137 -8.06 23.47 -17.05
CA GLN A 137 -7.42 23.04 -15.82
C GLN A 137 -8.33 22.06 -15.09
N TYR A 138 -7.80 20.91 -14.70
CA TYR A 138 -8.49 20.02 -13.80
C TYR A 138 -8.48 20.63 -12.40
N VAL A 139 -9.66 20.90 -11.87
CA VAL A 139 -9.84 21.27 -10.47
C VAL A 139 -10.26 19.99 -9.76
N SER A 140 -9.35 19.43 -8.96
CA SER A 140 -9.70 18.30 -8.10
C SER A 140 -10.79 18.73 -7.12
N PRO A 141 -11.79 17.88 -6.83
CA PRO A 141 -12.73 18.13 -5.75
C PRO A 141 -11.97 18.51 -4.47
N GLN A 142 -12.47 19.49 -3.71
CA GLN A 142 -11.94 19.77 -2.39
C GLN A 142 -12.09 18.50 -1.56
N GLN A 143 -10.97 17.93 -1.11
CA GLN A 143 -11.02 16.86 -0.10
C GLN A 143 -11.69 17.47 1.13
N GLU A 144 -12.88 16.98 1.49
CA GLU A 144 -13.48 17.29 2.78
C GLU A 144 -12.41 17.08 3.85
N GLN A 145 -12.26 18.06 4.76
CA GLN A 145 -11.24 18.06 5.79
C GLN A 145 -11.24 16.70 6.48
N ALA A 146 -10.26 15.87 6.10
CA ALA A 146 -9.98 14.63 6.77
C ALA A 146 -9.71 14.97 8.24
N SER A 147 -10.01 14.02 9.13
CA SER A 147 -9.38 13.96 10.43
C SER A 147 -7.92 14.44 10.34
N THR A 148 -7.48 15.23 11.32
CA THR A 148 -6.10 15.75 11.40
C THR A 148 -5.02 14.65 11.25
N GLU A 149 -5.40 13.39 11.46
CA GLU A 149 -4.64 12.21 11.05
C GLU A 149 -4.90 11.81 9.58
N GLY A 150 -3.98 12.15 8.67
CA GLY A 150 -3.93 11.57 7.31
C GLY A 150 -3.39 10.13 7.32
N GLY A 151 -3.79 9.26 6.38
CA GLY A 151 -3.38 7.84 6.34
C GLY A 151 -4.55 6.88 6.10
N PHE A 152 -4.30 5.58 6.03
CA PHE A 152 -5.36 4.56 5.84
C PHE A 152 -5.86 4.01 7.17
N VAL A 153 -4.95 3.71 8.10
CA VAL A 153 -5.27 3.16 9.42
C VAL A 153 -5.19 4.21 10.55
N LYS A 154 -5.70 3.88 11.73
CA LYS A 154 -5.71 4.79 12.91
C LYS A 154 -4.36 4.87 13.60
N GLY A 155 -3.95 6.08 14.00
CA GLY A 155 -2.64 6.32 14.65
C GLY A 155 -2.57 5.86 16.10
N VAL A 156 -3.72 5.84 16.78
CA VAL A 156 -3.85 5.46 18.21
C VAL A 156 -3.72 3.95 18.47
N VAL A 157 -3.38 3.15 17.44
CA VAL A 157 -3.31 1.69 17.51
C VAL A 157 -1.92 1.22 17.10
N THR A 158 -1.36 0.31 17.89
CA THR A 158 -0.14 -0.41 17.52
C THR A 158 -0.50 -1.63 16.70
N TYR A 159 0.26 -1.88 15.63
CA TYR A 159 0.02 -3.00 14.73
C TYR A 159 1.11 -4.06 14.87
N MET A 160 0.71 -5.30 14.65
CA MET A 160 1.58 -6.45 14.53
C MET A 160 1.70 -6.82 13.05
N ILE A 161 2.93 -7.06 12.61
CA ILE A 161 3.26 -7.53 11.26
C ILE A 161 3.99 -8.85 11.38
N LEU A 162 3.40 -9.95 10.89
CA LEU A 162 4.08 -11.25 10.87
C LEU A 162 5.17 -11.29 9.79
N ASP A 163 6.06 -12.29 9.85
CA ASP A 163 7.15 -12.44 8.87
C ASP A 163 6.65 -12.54 7.41
N ASN A 164 5.46 -13.09 7.22
CA ASN A 164 4.76 -13.19 5.94
C ASN A 164 3.86 -11.98 5.62
N LEU A 165 4.12 -10.82 6.24
CA LEU A 165 3.42 -9.56 6.08
C LEU A 165 1.92 -9.56 6.41
N VAL A 166 1.41 -10.56 7.12
CA VAL A 166 0.07 -10.46 7.71
C VAL A 166 0.05 -9.32 8.72
N VAL A 167 -0.87 -8.37 8.56
CA VAL A 167 -1.02 -7.20 9.43
C VAL A 167 -2.28 -7.36 10.28
N LYS A 168 -2.14 -7.20 11.60
CA LYS A 168 -3.25 -7.26 12.56
C LYS A 168 -3.08 -6.19 13.64
N PRO A 169 -4.16 -5.67 14.26
CA PRO A 169 -4.03 -4.90 15.49
C PRO A 169 -3.30 -5.71 16.55
N MET A 170 -2.39 -5.08 17.29
CA MET A 170 -1.65 -5.77 18.33
C MET A 170 -2.56 -6.05 19.54
N SER A 171 -2.51 -7.27 20.05
CA SER A 171 -3.25 -7.73 21.21
C SER A 171 -2.37 -8.66 22.01
N THR A 172 -2.17 -8.41 23.30
CA THR A 172 -1.31 -9.22 24.16
C THR A 172 -1.73 -10.69 24.17
N ILE A 173 -3.04 -10.96 24.18
CA ILE A 173 -3.58 -12.33 24.15
C ILE A 173 -3.22 -13.01 22.82
N SER A 174 -3.36 -12.28 21.70
CA SER A 174 -2.99 -12.79 20.38
C SER A 174 -1.48 -12.99 20.23
N CYS A 175 -0.65 -12.12 20.82
CA CYS A 175 0.80 -12.31 20.88
C CYS A 175 1.15 -13.63 21.59
N ILE A 176 0.57 -13.88 22.76
CA ILE A 176 0.81 -15.11 23.53
C ILE A 176 0.34 -16.34 22.75
N ALA A 177 -0.84 -16.28 22.12
CA ALA A 177 -1.32 -17.37 21.27
C ALA A 177 -0.35 -17.66 20.11
N LEU A 178 0.16 -16.63 19.44
CA LEU A 178 1.16 -16.78 18.37
C LEU A 178 2.46 -17.40 18.85
N LEU A 179 2.94 -17.06 20.05
CA LEU A 179 4.13 -17.70 20.61
C LEU A 179 3.93 -19.22 20.76
N ASN A 180 2.74 -19.65 21.19
CA ASN A 180 2.37 -21.07 21.25
C ASN A 180 2.29 -21.69 19.86
N ASP A 181 1.65 -21.03 18.89
CA ASP A 181 1.55 -21.50 17.49
C ASP A 181 2.94 -21.67 16.86
N PHE A 182 3.88 -20.81 17.23
CA PHE A 182 5.28 -20.90 16.81
C PHE A 182 6.12 -21.91 17.60
N ASN A 183 5.52 -22.63 18.55
CA ASN A 183 6.16 -23.60 19.45
C ASN A 183 7.31 -22.98 20.28
N VAL A 184 7.18 -21.72 20.69
CA VAL A 184 8.14 -21.07 21.59
C VAL A 184 7.97 -21.65 22.99
N LYS A 185 8.99 -22.37 23.47
CA LYS A 185 8.98 -23.00 24.81
C LYS A 185 9.49 -22.09 25.92
N GLU A 186 10.38 -21.16 25.57
CA GLU A 186 11.03 -20.27 26.52
C GLU A 186 11.05 -18.84 25.97
N VAL A 187 10.15 -17.99 26.48
CA VAL A 187 10.03 -16.60 26.04
C VAL A 187 11.29 -15.79 26.35
N GLY A 188 12.00 -16.13 27.43
CA GLY A 188 13.24 -15.46 27.83
C GLY A 188 14.39 -15.62 26.83
N ALA A 189 14.31 -16.60 25.92
CA ALA A 189 15.30 -16.80 24.85
C ALA A 189 15.01 -15.97 23.59
N LEU A 190 13.85 -15.30 23.51
CA LEU A 190 13.52 -14.41 22.41
C LEU A 190 14.29 -13.10 22.50
N GLN A 191 14.58 -12.52 21.34
CA GLN A 191 15.33 -11.28 21.24
C GLN A 191 14.45 -10.17 20.68
N GLU A 192 14.48 -9.02 21.34
CA GLU A 192 13.95 -7.78 20.79
C GLU A 192 15.05 -7.07 20.00
N LYS A 193 14.71 -6.62 18.79
CA LYS A 193 15.63 -5.83 17.96
C LYS A 193 14.89 -4.70 17.28
N GLU A 194 15.29 -3.47 17.58
CA GLU A 194 14.82 -2.31 16.84
C GLU A 194 15.57 -2.18 15.51
N VAL A 195 14.82 -1.99 14.43
CA VAL A 195 15.35 -1.77 13.08
C VAL A 195 14.72 -0.53 12.46
N LYS A 196 15.41 0.04 11.47
CA LYS A 196 14.93 1.20 10.71
C LYS A 196 14.48 0.74 9.33
N LEU A 197 13.31 1.20 8.91
CA LEU A 197 12.80 1.05 7.56
C LEU A 197 13.01 2.39 6.83
N GLY A 198 14.11 2.48 6.09
CA GLY A 198 14.39 3.57 5.15
C GLY A 198 14.02 3.19 3.71
N ALA A 199 14.39 4.04 2.75
CA ALA A 199 14.12 3.81 1.33
C ALA A 199 14.78 2.52 0.80
N ASP A 200 16.01 2.24 1.24
CA ASP A 200 16.76 1.03 0.83
C ASP A 200 16.12 -0.24 1.41
N GLU A 201 15.68 -0.21 2.67
CA GLU A 201 14.97 -1.33 3.29
C GLU A 201 13.58 -1.51 2.66
N ALA A 202 12.89 -0.43 2.32
CA ALA A 202 11.59 -0.46 1.66
C ALA A 202 11.65 -1.18 0.29
N THR A 203 12.68 -0.93 -0.51
CA THR A 203 12.87 -1.62 -1.79
C THR A 203 13.23 -3.10 -1.60
N LYS A 204 14.06 -3.44 -0.61
CA LYS A 204 14.36 -4.83 -0.25
C LYS A 204 13.11 -5.56 0.24
N LEU A 205 12.29 -4.89 1.05
CA LEU A 205 11.02 -5.43 1.55
C LEU A 205 10.03 -5.69 0.43
N LEU A 206 9.88 -4.75 -0.50
CA LEU A 206 9.05 -4.93 -1.70
C LEU A 206 9.53 -6.09 -2.56
N LYS A 207 10.85 -6.22 -2.76
CA LYS A 207 11.41 -7.35 -3.51
C LYS A 207 11.15 -8.67 -2.80
N ALA A 208 11.39 -8.73 -1.49
CA ALA A 208 11.19 -9.94 -0.71
C ALA A 208 9.71 -10.33 -0.64
N SER A 209 8.78 -9.37 -0.60
CA SER A 209 7.34 -9.66 -0.55
C SER A 209 6.79 -10.30 -1.82
N LEU A 210 7.44 -10.07 -2.96
CA LEU A 210 7.12 -10.70 -4.24
C LEU A 210 7.66 -12.14 -4.36
N GLN A 211 8.56 -12.56 -3.47
CA GLN A 211 9.38 -13.77 -3.66
C GLN A 211 9.33 -14.74 -2.47
N SER A 212 8.97 -14.27 -1.28
CA SER A 212 9.13 -15.00 -0.02
C SER A 212 7.97 -14.75 0.94
N GLU A 213 7.69 -15.77 1.75
CA GLU A 213 6.82 -15.68 2.93
C GLU A 213 7.61 -15.33 4.21
N LYS A 214 8.94 -15.26 4.15
CA LYS A 214 9.82 -14.88 5.26
C LYS A 214 10.42 -13.51 5.04
N VAL A 215 9.58 -12.50 4.87
CA VAL A 215 10.00 -11.17 4.38
C VAL A 215 10.85 -10.45 5.40
N LEU A 216 10.36 -10.32 6.64
CA LEU A 216 11.06 -9.58 7.68
C LEU A 216 12.38 -10.25 8.04
N THR A 217 12.37 -11.58 8.12
CA THR A 217 13.56 -12.40 8.28
C THR A 217 14.57 -12.12 7.16
N ASN A 218 14.17 -12.23 5.88
CA ASN A 218 15.08 -12.04 4.75
C ASN A 218 15.66 -10.61 4.66
N VAL A 219 14.92 -9.60 5.11
CA VAL A 219 15.33 -8.19 5.01
C VAL A 219 16.21 -7.78 6.19
N PHE A 220 15.86 -8.19 7.41
CA PHE A 220 16.44 -7.65 8.65
C PHE A 220 17.34 -8.63 9.41
N LEU A 221 17.23 -9.92 9.14
CA LEU A 221 18.16 -10.94 9.61
C LEU A 221 19.05 -11.32 8.43
N LYS A 222 20.28 -10.80 8.42
CA LYS A 222 21.31 -11.28 7.49
C LYS A 222 21.56 -12.76 7.82
N ILE A 223 21.01 -13.65 7.00
CA ILE A 223 21.29 -15.10 7.06
C ILE A 223 22.59 -15.37 6.33
#